data_AF-B4JUU9-F1
#
_entry.id   AF-B4JUU9-F1
#
_cell.length_a   1.000
_cell.length_b   1.000
_cell.length_c   1.000
_cell.angle_alpha   90.00
_cell.angle_beta   90.00
_cell.angle_gamma   90.00
#
_symmetry.space_group_name_H-M   'P 1'
#
loop_
_entity.id
_entity.type
_entity.pdbx_description
1 polymer ?
#
loop_
_entity_poly.entity_id
_entity_poly.type
_entity_poly.pdbx_seq_one_letter_code
_entity_poly.pdbx_strand_id
1 'polypeptide(L)'
;MTANGMKIMRCGHALCNACYSTCRLAQTTCPYCYVVVFQLTKVGDDCVICCEPMLKNTMTYMNCEHALHTACLSAYRRHGFRSCPLCQSPLGQN
;
A
#
# COMPACT_ATOMS: atom_id res chain seq x y z
N MET A 1 -0.34 -26.19 -17.33
CA MET A 1 -0.55 -24.88 -16.69
C MET A 1 -0.02 -24.96 -15.27
N THR A 2 1.27 -24.73 -15.08
CA THR A 2 1.90 -24.80 -13.76
C THR A 2 1.64 -23.49 -13.01
N ALA A 3 1.24 -23.58 -11.75
CA ALA A 3 0.89 -22.49 -10.85
C ALA A 3 2.08 -21.56 -10.46
N ASN A 4 3.13 -21.50 -11.28
CA ASN A 4 4.33 -20.71 -11.02
C ASN A 4 4.11 -19.29 -11.54
N GLY A 5 3.88 -18.34 -10.63
CA GLY A 5 3.86 -16.91 -10.94
C GLY A 5 2.50 -16.22 -10.89
N MET A 6 1.56 -16.75 -10.11
CA MET A 6 0.31 -16.04 -9.78
C MET A 6 0.43 -15.29 -8.45
N LYS A 7 -0.17 -14.10 -8.38
CA LYS A 7 -0.27 -13.25 -7.19
C LYS A 7 -1.72 -13.19 -6.74
N ILE A 8 -1.93 -13.52 -5.47
CA ILE A 8 -3.25 -13.45 -4.82
C ILE A 8 -3.50 -11.99 -4.40
N MET A 9 -4.63 -11.45 -4.81
CA MET A 9 -5.13 -10.13 -4.41
C MET A 9 -5.79 -10.20 -3.03
N ARG A 10 -6.03 -9.06 -2.37
CA ARG A 10 -6.68 -9.01 -1.04
C ARG A 10 -8.07 -9.66 -0.99
N CYS A 11 -8.78 -9.73 -2.12
CA CYS A 11 -10.07 -10.40 -2.24
C CYS A 11 -10.00 -11.92 -2.41
N GLY A 12 -8.80 -12.52 -2.42
CA GLY A 12 -8.60 -13.96 -2.58
C GLY A 12 -8.49 -14.45 -4.04
N HIS A 13 -8.88 -13.64 -5.03
CA HIS A 13 -8.67 -13.96 -6.45
C HIS A 13 -7.19 -13.79 -6.84
N ALA A 14 -6.73 -14.55 -7.84
CA ALA A 14 -5.35 -14.52 -8.29
C ALA A 14 -5.21 -14.00 -9.73
N LEU A 15 -4.12 -13.29 -9.99
CA LEU A 15 -3.71 -12.85 -11.32
C LEU A 15 -2.29 -13.34 -11.62
N CYS A 16 -1.94 -13.57 -12.90
CA CYS A 16 -0.54 -13.79 -13.23
C CYS A 16 0.29 -12.52 -12.93
N ASN A 17 1.60 -12.65 -12.76
CA ASN A 17 2.48 -11.54 -12.41
C ASN A 17 2.31 -10.31 -13.34
N ALA A 18 2.20 -10.51 -14.66
CA ALA A 18 1.99 -9.43 -15.61
C ALA A 18 0.66 -8.71 -15.37
N CYS A 19 -0.44 -9.45 -15.28
CA CYS A 19 -1.77 -8.88 -15.04
C CYS A 19 -1.87 -8.22 -13.65
N TYR A 20 -1.22 -8.77 -12.63
CA TYR A 20 -1.17 -8.18 -11.30
C TYR A 20 -0.48 -6.80 -11.32
N SER A 21 0.68 -6.71 -11.97
CA SER A 21 1.41 -5.44 -12.11
C SER A 21 0.60 -4.39 -12.87
N THR A 22 -0.05 -4.79 -13.97
CA THR A 22 -0.93 -3.89 -14.72
C THR A 22 -2.13 -3.44 -13.89
N CYS A 23 -2.84 -4.36 -13.23
CA CYS A 23 -3.97 -3.99 -12.37
C CYS A 23 -3.49 -3.03 -11.28
N ARG A 24 -2.43 -3.35 -10.55
CA ARG A 24 -1.91 -2.48 -9.49
C ARG A 24 -1.61 -1.04 -9.94
N LEU A 25 -1.19 -0.81 -11.18
CA LEU A 25 -0.90 0.53 -11.72
C LEU A 25 -2.12 1.22 -12.36
N ALA A 26 -3.00 0.45 -13.03
CA ALA A 26 -4.08 1.00 -13.85
C ALA A 26 -5.48 0.88 -13.22
N GLN A 27 -5.69 -0.10 -12.33
CA GLN A 27 -6.98 -0.45 -11.73
C GLN A 27 -6.83 -0.86 -10.27
N THR A 28 -7.38 -0.06 -9.35
CA THR A 28 -7.36 -0.40 -7.92
C THR A 28 -8.33 -1.53 -7.55
N THR A 29 -9.16 -1.98 -8.50
CA THR A 29 -10.22 -2.97 -8.30
C THR A 29 -9.90 -4.33 -8.92
N CYS A 30 -10.42 -5.40 -8.32
CA CYS A 30 -10.32 -6.75 -8.85
C CYS A 30 -11.20 -6.91 -10.10
N PRO A 31 -10.70 -7.48 -11.22
CA PRO A 31 -11.49 -7.67 -12.43
C PRO A 31 -12.61 -8.72 -12.30
N TYR A 32 -12.57 -9.58 -11.27
CA TYR A 32 -13.56 -10.66 -11.08
C TYR A 32 -14.72 -10.26 -10.18
N CYS A 33 -14.47 -9.43 -9.16
CA CYS A 33 -15.48 -9.07 -8.16
C CYS A 33 -15.60 -7.57 -7.92
N TYR A 34 -14.82 -6.75 -8.65
CA TYR A 34 -14.88 -5.29 -8.68
C TYR A 34 -14.62 -4.58 -7.33
N VAL A 35 -14.26 -5.32 -6.28
CA VAL A 35 -13.85 -4.73 -5.00
C VAL A 35 -12.47 -4.09 -5.11
N VAL A 36 -12.24 -3.01 -4.36
CA VAL A 36 -10.92 -2.37 -4.25
C VAL A 36 -9.95 -3.32 -3.56
N VAL A 37 -8.88 -3.68 -4.26
CA VAL A 37 -7.85 -4.63 -3.78
C VAL A 37 -6.47 -4.00 -3.66
N PHE A 38 -6.26 -2.83 -4.26
CA PHE A 38 -5.07 -2.01 -4.11
C PHE A 38 -5.46 -0.66 -3.53
N GLN A 39 -4.98 -0.37 -2.32
CA GLN A 39 -5.13 0.94 -1.72
C GLN A 39 -3.77 1.62 -1.75
N LEU A 40 -3.61 2.54 -2.69
CA LEU A 40 -2.44 3.39 -2.80
C LEU A 40 -2.78 4.71 -2.11
N THR A 41 -1.88 5.18 -1.25
CA THR A 41 -2.02 6.53 -0.69
C THR A 41 -1.74 7.57 -1.77
N LYS A 42 -2.56 8.61 -1.86
CA LYS A 42 -2.38 9.72 -2.80
C LYS A 42 -2.08 11.01 -2.06
N VAL A 43 -1.55 11.99 -2.78
CA VAL A 43 -1.45 13.37 -2.27
C VAL A 43 -2.88 13.87 -2.03
N GLY A 44 -3.11 14.44 -0.86
CA GLY A 44 -4.43 14.89 -0.39
C GLY A 44 -5.18 13.87 0.47
N ASP A 45 -4.74 12.61 0.54
CA ASP A 45 -5.29 11.65 1.52
C ASP A 45 -4.89 12.06 2.95
N ASP A 46 -5.71 11.71 3.93
CA ASP A 46 -5.42 11.96 5.33
C ASP A 46 -4.41 10.95 5.91
N CYS A 47 -3.47 11.45 6.70
CA CYS A 47 -2.52 10.61 7.41
C CYS A 47 -3.24 9.84 8.52
N VAL A 48 -3.17 8.50 8.51
CA VAL A 48 -3.88 7.67 9.51
C VAL A 48 -3.38 7.83 10.96
N ILE A 49 -2.27 8.54 11.18
CA ILE A 49 -1.72 8.78 12.53
C ILE A 49 -2.28 10.07 13.14
N CYS A 50 -2.35 11.15 12.37
CA CYS A 50 -2.77 12.47 12.87
C CYS A 50 -4.09 12.98 12.28
N CYS A 51 -4.66 12.25 11.31
CA CYS A 51 -5.90 12.58 10.59
C CYS A 51 -5.86 13.90 9.79
N GLU A 52 -4.67 14.42 9.52
CA GLU A 52 -4.48 15.64 8.72
C GLU A 52 -4.09 15.32 7.26
N PRO A 53 -4.42 16.19 6.29
CA PRO A 53 -4.14 15.95 4.88
C PRO A 53 -2.65 15.88 4.58
N MET A 54 -2.26 14.93 3.74
CA MET A 54 -0.89 14.75 3.28
C MET A 54 -0.60 15.56 2.03
N LEU A 55 0.48 16.35 2.07
CA LEU A 55 0.98 17.09 0.92
C LEU A 55 2.17 16.37 0.32
N LYS A 56 2.44 16.62 -0.97
CA LYS A 56 3.55 15.98 -1.70
C LYS A 56 4.92 16.13 -1.01
N ASN A 57 5.14 17.25 -0.31
CA ASN A 57 6.39 17.55 0.40
C ASN A 57 6.38 17.10 1.87
N THR A 58 5.23 16.73 2.43
CA THR A 58 5.10 16.32 3.84
C THR A 58 4.90 14.83 4.01
N MET A 59 4.71 14.06 2.93
CA MET A 59 4.48 12.62 2.96
C MET A 59 5.69 11.79 2.51
N THR A 60 5.84 10.60 3.11
CA THR A 60 6.85 9.60 2.72
C THR A 60 6.17 8.27 2.43
N TYR A 61 6.43 7.71 1.25
CA TYR A 61 5.98 6.38 0.87
C TYR A 61 6.85 5.29 1.51
N MET A 62 6.21 4.23 1.95
CA MET A 62 6.84 2.99 2.41
C MET A 62 6.98 2.00 1.24
N ASN A 63 7.71 0.90 1.43
CA ASN A 63 7.88 -0.14 0.40
C ASN A 63 6.56 -0.79 -0.05
N CYS A 64 5.52 -0.72 0.79
CA CYS A 64 4.17 -1.16 0.47
C CYS A 64 3.32 -0.09 -0.24
N GLU A 65 3.94 1.04 -0.63
CA GLU A 65 3.34 2.21 -1.32
C GLU A 65 2.20 2.91 -0.59
N HIS A 66 1.97 2.57 0.67
CA HIS A 66 1.24 3.46 1.55
C HIS A 66 2.17 4.59 2.00
N ALA A 67 1.61 5.75 2.28
CA ALA A 67 2.36 6.88 2.80
C ALA A 67 1.75 7.40 4.10
N LEU A 68 2.60 8.07 4.87
CA LEU A 68 2.25 8.85 6.07
C LEU A 68 2.98 10.18 5.97
N HIS A 69 2.63 11.15 6.82
CA HIS A 69 3.52 12.30 6.98
C HIS A 69 4.92 11.84 7.40
N THR A 70 5.97 12.46 6.85
CA THR A 70 7.37 12.17 7.17
C THR A 70 7.63 12.25 8.67
N ALA A 71 7.06 13.26 9.34
CA ALA A 71 7.14 13.43 10.79
C ALA A 71 6.42 12.29 11.55
N CYS A 72 5.20 11.94 11.13
CA CYS A 72 4.43 10.85 11.73
C CYS A 72 5.11 9.50 11.55
N LEU A 73 5.65 9.20 10.35
CA LEU A 73 6.41 7.98 10.09
C LEU A 73 7.67 7.89 10.96
N SER A 74 8.39 9.01 11.14
CA SER A 74 9.57 9.07 12.01
C SER A 74 9.21 8.82 13.47
N ALA A 75 8.15 9.47 13.99
CA ALA A 75 7.65 9.21 15.34
C ALA A 75 7.20 7.75 15.51
N TYR A 76 6.43 7.23 14.56
CA TYR A 76 5.95 5.85 14.54
C TYR A 76 7.10 4.83 14.61
N ARG A 77 8.18 5.05 13.83
CA ARG A 77 9.40 4.23 13.91
C ARG A 77 10.10 4.34 15.27
N ARG A 78 10.18 5.54 15.86
CA ARG A 78 10.79 5.76 17.18
C ARG A 78 10.04 5.06 18.30
N HIS A 79 8.72 4.91 18.18
CA HIS A 79 7.91 4.11 19.11
C HIS A 79 8.07 2.59 18.94
N GLY A 80 8.94 2.13 18.04
CA GLY A 80 9.28 0.71 17.87
C GLY A 80 8.43 -0.03 16.86
N PHE A 81 7.48 0.63 16.19
CA PHE A 81 6.67 -0.02 15.17
C PHE A 81 7.48 -0.31 13.90
N ARG A 82 7.38 -1.55 13.40
CA ARG A 82 8.13 -2.06 12.24
C ARG A 82 7.24 -2.50 11.08
N SER A 83 5.94 -2.30 11.17
CA SER A 83 4.96 -2.67 10.15
C SER A 83 4.08 -1.48 9.74
N CYS A 84 3.65 -1.46 8.48
CA CYS A 84 2.75 -0.44 7.95
C CYS A 84 1.41 -0.47 8.72
N PRO A 85 0.89 0.66 9.23
CA PRO A 85 -0.38 0.68 9.96
C PRO A 85 -1.59 0.38 9.06
N LEU A 86 -1.46 0.51 7.73
CA LEU A 86 -2.54 0.29 6.76
C LEU A 86 -2.62 -1.15 6.25
N CYS A 87 -1.50 -1.86 6.15
CA CYS A 87 -1.45 -3.18 5.52
C CYS A 87 -0.53 -4.19 6.21
N GLN A 88 0.08 -3.82 7.33
CA GLN A 88 0.96 -4.64 8.17
C GLN A 88 2.23 -5.17 7.49
N SER A 89 2.48 -4.79 6.23
CA SER A 89 3.74 -5.13 5.55
C SER A 89 4.94 -4.50 6.28
N PRO A 90 6.10 -5.16 6.31
CA PRO A 90 7.29 -4.62 6.94
C PRO A 90 7.65 -3.23 6.40
N LEU A 91 7.91 -2.29 7.30
CA LEU A 91 8.53 -1.02 6.95
C LEU A 91 9.96 -1.38 6.52
N GLY A 92 10.28 -1.30 5.22
CA GLY A 92 11.61 -1.59 4.72
C GLY A 92 12.71 -1.01 5.61
N GLN A 93 13.64 -1.86 6.02
CA GLN A 93 14.81 -1.45 6.78
C GLN A 93 15.74 -0.72 5.80
N ASN A 94 16.08 0.52 6.10
CA ASN A 94 17.30 1.12 5.59
C ASN A 94 18.27 1.22 6.76
#